data_AF-A0A395MBY8-F1
#
_entry.id   AF-A0A395MBY8-F1
#
_cell.length_a   1.000
_cell.length_b   1.000
_cell.length_c   1.000
_cell.angle_alpha   90.00
_cell.angle_beta   90.00
_cell.angle_gamma   90.00
#
_symmetry.space_group_name_H-M   'P 1'
#
loop_
_entity.id
_entity.type
_entity.pdbx_description
1 polymer ?
#
loop_
_entity_poly.entity_id
_entity_poly.type
_entity_poly.pdbx_seq_one_letter_code
_entity_poly.pdbx_strand_id
1 'polypeptide(L)'
;MRNAKKLLESFIDEIPATRLENFPPSSASNPIYSNVHFRLDMQGITSDGKFNLQVQVNKQTTCSTLKIAGAATVAGPVLVDPEDPITPEEVRKKFHNAKRYSRLRLMVKDHDRTRTDDKRFGLTTQYWDG
;
A
#
# COMPACT_ATOMS: atom_id res chain seq x y z
N MET A 1 -6.12 16.87 -0.30
CA MET A 1 -5.52 15.58 -0.74
C MET A 1 -5.92 14.49 0.26
N ARG A 2 -6.50 13.37 -0.19
CA ARG A 2 -6.71 12.21 0.71
C ARG A 2 -5.33 11.63 1.05
N ASN A 3 -5.00 11.60 2.34
CA ASN A 3 -3.68 11.22 2.80
C ASN A 3 -3.53 9.70 2.74
N ALA A 4 -2.71 9.19 1.81
CA ALA A 4 -2.46 7.76 1.63
C ALA A 4 -2.07 7.06 2.94
N LYS A 5 -1.40 7.79 3.84
CA LYS A 5 -1.06 7.33 5.19
C LYS A 5 -2.31 6.96 6.00
N LYS A 6 -3.27 7.89 6.08
CA LYS A 6 -4.52 7.73 6.83
C LYS A 6 -5.38 6.62 6.22
N LEU A 7 -5.42 6.54 4.89
CA LEU A 7 -6.15 5.47 4.21
C LEU A 7 -5.57 4.08 4.54
N LEU A 8 -4.25 3.95 4.64
CA LEU A 8 -3.61 2.69 5.02
C LEU A 8 -3.90 2.34 6.49
N GLU A 9 -3.84 3.33 7.38
CA GLU A 9 -4.16 3.13 8.81
C GLU A 9 -5.61 2.66 8.98
N SER A 10 -6.57 3.38 8.37
CA SER A 10 -7.97 2.95 8.37
C SER A 10 -8.15 1.56 7.77
N PHE A 11 -7.47 1.24 6.66
CA PHE A 11 -7.55 -0.10 6.10
C PHE A 11 -7.07 -1.17 7.07
N ILE A 12 -5.95 -0.97 7.77
CA ILE A 12 -5.43 -1.94 8.75
C ILE A 12 -6.43 -2.13 9.89
N ASP A 13 -7.01 -1.05 10.39
CA ASP A 13 -7.95 -1.09 11.52
C ASP A 13 -9.31 -1.72 11.12
N GLU A 14 -9.72 -1.57 9.87
CA GLU A 14 -10.95 -2.14 9.30
C GLU A 14 -10.87 -3.64 8.99
N ILE A 15 -9.67 -4.25 8.95
CA ILE A 15 -9.55 -5.69 8.66
C ILE A 15 -10.27 -6.46 9.77
N PRO A 16 -11.36 -7.20 9.49
CA PRO A 16 -12.09 -7.91 10.52
C PRO A 16 -11.25 -9.03 11.14
N ALA A 17 -11.39 -9.23 12.45
CA ALA A 17 -10.63 -10.22 13.23
C ALA A 17 -10.71 -11.63 12.63
N THR A 18 -11.90 -12.02 12.15
CA THR A 18 -12.15 -13.32 11.53
C THR A 18 -11.27 -13.60 10.30
N ARG A 19 -10.80 -12.56 9.60
CA ARG A 19 -9.87 -12.69 8.46
C ARG A 19 -8.41 -12.81 8.87
N LEU A 20 -8.10 -12.53 10.13
CA LEU A 20 -6.76 -12.61 10.72
C LEU A 20 -6.59 -13.84 11.62
N GLU A 21 -7.65 -14.60 11.87
CA GLU A 21 -7.64 -15.83 12.67
C GLU A 21 -7.50 -17.09 11.81
N ASN A 22 -8.13 -17.10 10.62
CA ASN A 22 -8.12 -18.26 9.72
C ASN A 22 -7.60 -17.84 8.35
N PHE A 23 -6.28 -17.89 8.18
CA PHE A 23 -5.68 -17.62 6.87
C PHE A 23 -6.00 -18.78 5.92
N PRO A 24 -6.55 -18.49 4.73
CA PRO A 24 -6.77 -19.54 3.75
C PRO A 24 -5.42 -20.15 3.35
N PRO A 25 -5.39 -21.44 2.99
CA PRO A 25 -4.17 -22.07 2.47
C PRO A 25 -3.65 -21.29 1.26
N SER A 26 -2.33 -21.31 1.06
CA SER A 26 -1.60 -20.48 0.08
C SER A 26 -2.08 -20.57 -1.38
N SER A 27 -2.94 -21.53 -1.68
CA SER A 27 -3.60 -21.77 -2.97
C SER A 27 -4.84 -20.91 -3.22
N ALA A 28 -5.33 -20.16 -2.22
CA ALA A 28 -6.45 -19.26 -2.43
C ALA A 28 -6.01 -18.06 -3.29
N SER A 29 -6.48 -18.04 -4.54
CA SER A 29 -6.23 -16.99 -5.55
C SER A 29 -6.81 -15.60 -5.18
N ASN A 30 -7.48 -15.50 -4.03
CA ASN A 30 -8.16 -14.28 -3.60
C ASN A 30 -7.44 -13.61 -2.44
N PRO A 31 -7.39 -12.27 -2.41
CA PRO A 31 -6.87 -11.54 -1.26
C PRO A 31 -7.69 -11.87 -0.01
N ILE A 32 -7.01 -11.99 1.13
CA ILE A 32 -7.60 -12.27 2.45
C ILE A 32 -8.67 -11.21 2.78
N TYR A 33 -8.35 -9.96 2.47
CA TYR A 33 -9.26 -8.83 2.63
C TYR A 33 -8.90 -7.76 1.61
N SER A 34 -9.87 -7.03 1.08
CA SER A 34 -9.62 -5.95 0.13
C SER A 34 -10.66 -4.85 0.25
N ASN A 35 -10.25 -3.64 -0.11
CA ASN A 35 -11.12 -2.50 -0.32
C ASN A 35 -10.77 -1.80 -1.65
N VAL A 36 -11.31 -0.60 -1.87
CA VAL A 36 -11.06 0.18 -3.09
C VAL A 36 -9.57 0.51 -3.30
N HIS A 37 -8.80 0.67 -2.23
CA HIS A 37 -7.45 1.21 -2.26
C HIS A 37 -6.36 0.16 -2.03
N PHE A 38 -6.62 -0.84 -1.19
CA PHE A 38 -5.64 -1.81 -0.72
C PHE A 38 -6.21 -3.22 -0.72
N ARG A 39 -5.31 -4.19 -0.74
CA ARG A 39 -5.58 -5.60 -0.50
C ARG A 39 -4.55 -6.17 0.46
N LEU A 40 -5.02 -7.02 1.36
CA LEU A 40 -4.21 -7.89 2.20
C LEU A 40 -4.04 -9.22 1.47
N ASP A 41 -2.80 -9.61 1.26
CA ASP A 41 -2.41 -10.75 0.45
C ASP A 41 -1.42 -11.64 1.21
N MET A 42 -1.49 -12.94 1.00
CA MET A 42 -0.57 -13.93 1.57
C MET A 42 0.47 -14.27 0.49
N GLN A 43 1.67 -13.70 0.63
CA GLN A 43 2.76 -13.82 -0.35
C GLN A 43 3.67 -15.01 -0.04
N GLY A 44 3.08 -16.20 -0.10
CA GLY A 44 3.72 -17.48 0.17
C GLY A 44 3.87 -17.82 1.65
N ILE A 45 4.53 -18.96 1.87
CA ILE A 45 4.88 -19.52 3.18
C ILE A 45 6.41 -19.51 3.26
N THR A 46 6.98 -19.08 4.39
CA THR A 46 8.43 -19.14 4.59
C THR A 46 8.89 -20.60 4.76
N SER A 47 10.19 -20.85 4.64
CA SER A 47 10.77 -22.18 4.93
C SER A 47 10.42 -22.70 6.32
N ASP A 48 10.22 -21.81 7.29
CA ASP A 48 9.79 -22.13 8.67
C ASP A 48 8.27 -22.32 8.82
N GLY A 49 7.51 -22.45 7.73
CA GLY A 49 6.04 -22.66 7.79
C GLY A 49 5.18 -21.42 8.09
N LYS A 50 5.78 -20.24 8.22
CA LYS A 50 5.06 -18.99 8.56
C LYS A 50 4.43 -18.34 7.34
N PHE A 51 3.21 -17.83 7.51
CA PHE A 51 2.51 -17.06 6.49
C PHE A 51 3.11 -15.66 6.34
N ASN A 52 3.44 -15.28 5.11
CA ASN A 52 3.97 -13.96 4.79
C ASN A 52 2.86 -13.01 4.35
N LEU A 53 2.32 -12.23 5.27
CA LEU A 53 1.23 -11.30 5.00
C LEU A 53 1.75 -9.94 4.54
N GLN A 54 1.14 -9.41 3.50
CA GLN A 54 1.51 -8.12 2.91
C GLN A 54 0.28 -7.31 2.52
N VAL A 55 0.31 -6.01 2.81
CA VAL A 55 -0.67 -5.06 2.29
C VAL A 55 -0.13 -4.43 1.02
N GLN A 56 -0.85 -4.61 -0.07
CA GLN A 56 -0.54 -4.08 -1.39
C GLN A 56 -1.60 -3.08 -1.83
N VAL A 57 -1.20 -2.17 -2.70
CA VAL A 57 -2.13 -1.21 -3.32
C VAL A 57 -2.89 -1.88 -4.47
N ASN A 58 -4.18 -1.55 -4.58
CA ASN A 58 -5.00 -1.98 -5.70
C ASN A 58 -4.77 -1.11 -6.94
N LYS A 59 -4.66 -1.75 -8.11
CA LYS A 59 -4.48 -1.05 -9.39
C LYS A 59 -5.64 -0.11 -9.72
N GLN A 60 -6.83 -0.41 -9.21
CA GLN A 60 -8.06 0.38 -9.41
C GLN A 60 -8.26 1.48 -8.34
N THR A 61 -7.24 1.77 -7.53
CA THR A 61 -7.35 2.80 -6.48
C THR A 61 -7.74 4.16 -7.04
N THR A 62 -8.67 4.85 -6.38
CA THR A 62 -9.08 6.21 -6.77
C THR A 62 -8.14 7.29 -6.22
N CYS A 63 -7.19 6.92 -5.34
CA CYS A 63 -6.21 7.85 -4.78
C CYS A 63 -5.04 8.04 -5.75
N SER A 64 -4.84 9.26 -6.26
CA SER A 64 -3.76 9.59 -7.20
C SER A 64 -2.37 9.26 -6.67
N THR A 65 -2.12 9.50 -5.38
CA THR A 65 -0.85 9.15 -4.72
C THR A 65 -0.59 7.64 -4.74
N LEU A 66 -1.63 6.83 -4.57
CA LEU A 66 -1.51 5.37 -4.61
C LEU A 66 -1.42 4.84 -6.04
N LYS A 67 -2.05 5.52 -7.03
CA LYS A 67 -1.90 5.17 -8.44
C LYS A 67 -0.44 5.22 -8.89
N ILE A 68 0.32 6.21 -8.43
CA ILE A 68 1.77 6.33 -8.70
C ILE A 68 2.53 5.14 -8.10
N ALA A 69 2.14 4.70 -6.90
CA ALA A 69 2.76 3.54 -6.25
C ALA A 69 2.47 2.21 -6.97
N GLY A 70 1.43 2.12 -7.79
CA GLY A 70 1.06 0.92 -8.51
C GLY A 70 0.65 -0.23 -7.59
N ALA A 71 0.87 -1.48 -7.98
CA ALA A 71 0.59 -2.67 -7.15
C ALA A 71 1.67 -2.94 -6.07
N ALA A 72 2.30 -1.90 -5.54
CA ALA A 72 3.40 -2.03 -4.59
C ALA A 72 2.93 -2.43 -3.18
N THR A 73 3.80 -3.16 -2.47
CA THR A 73 3.64 -3.45 -1.05
C THR A 73 3.90 -2.20 -0.20
N VAL A 74 2.90 -1.81 0.58
CA VAL A 74 2.91 -0.58 1.42
C VAL A 74 3.00 -0.87 2.91
N ALA A 75 2.63 -2.08 3.35
CA ALA A 75 2.91 -2.57 4.69
C ALA A 75 3.28 -4.06 4.68
N GLY A 76 4.26 -4.43 5.49
CA GLY A 76 4.78 -5.80 5.60
C GLY A 76 6.25 -5.94 5.17
N PRO A 77 6.79 -7.17 5.18
CA PRO A 77 6.12 -8.42 5.49
C PRO A 77 5.76 -8.56 6.99
N VAL A 78 4.59 -9.13 7.28
CA VAL A 78 4.19 -9.58 8.62
C VAL A 78 4.13 -11.09 8.61
N LEU A 79 5.00 -11.72 9.40
CA LEU A 79 5.05 -13.17 9.54
C LEU A 79 4.08 -13.63 10.62
N VAL A 80 3.19 -14.55 10.27
CA VAL A 80 2.25 -15.19 11.19
C VAL A 80 2.50 -16.68 11.21
N ASP A 81 2.65 -17.24 12.40
CA ASP A 81 2.84 -18.66 12.60
C ASP A 81 1.47 -19.35 12.69
N PRO A 82 1.17 -20.39 11.89
CA PRO A 82 -0.07 -21.15 12.05
C PRO A 82 -0.12 -21.96 13.36
N GLU A 83 1.03 -22.35 13.92
CA GLU A 83 1.11 -23.14 15.16
C GLU A 83 1.07 -22.26 16.41
N ASP A 84 1.48 -20.99 16.29
CA ASP A 84 1.37 -19.95 17.32
C ASP A 84 0.60 -18.74 16.77
N PRO A 85 -0.74 -18.87 16.62
CA PRO A 85 -1.56 -17.83 16.03
C PRO A 85 -1.60 -16.60 16.96
N ILE A 86 -0.97 -15.52 16.51
CA ILE A 86 -1.05 -14.23 17.20
C ILE A 86 -2.45 -13.63 17.08
N THR A 87 -2.84 -12.82 18.07
CA THR A 87 -4.16 -12.19 18.06
C THR A 87 -4.30 -11.22 16.89
N PRO A 88 -5.52 -11.03 16.34
CA PRO A 88 -5.78 -10.07 15.27
C PRO A 88 -5.28 -8.65 15.59
N GLU A 89 -5.37 -8.23 16.86
CA GLU A 89 -4.86 -6.94 17.32
C GLU A 89 -3.34 -6.84 17.18
N GLU A 90 -2.62 -7.91 17.52
CA GLU A 90 -1.16 -7.97 17.38
C GLU A 90 -0.76 -7.98 15.91
N VAL A 91 -1.53 -8.64 15.02
CA VAL A 91 -1.32 -8.56 13.56
C VAL A 91 -1.47 -7.13 13.07
N ARG A 92 -2.54 -6.43 13.47
CA ARG A 92 -2.76 -5.01 13.11
C ARG A 92 -1.62 -4.13 13.62
N LYS A 93 -1.19 -4.35 14.86
CA LYS A 93 -0.04 -3.64 15.46
C LYS A 93 1.26 -3.90 14.72
N LYS A 94 1.53 -5.15 14.31
CA LYS A 94 2.68 -5.50 13.45
C LYS A 94 2.59 -4.78 12.10
N PHE A 95 1.41 -4.70 11.49
CA PHE A 95 1.22 -3.92 10.26
C PHE A 95 1.44 -2.43 10.49
N HIS A 96 1.00 -1.87 11.62
CA HIS A 96 1.31 -0.48 12.01
C HIS A 96 2.81 -0.25 12.22
N ASN A 97 3.57 -1.24 12.67
CA ASN A 97 5.02 -1.10 12.77
C ASN A 97 5.73 -1.31 11.41
N ALA A 98 5.17 -2.16 10.53
CA ALA A 98 5.76 -2.52 9.24
C ALA A 98 5.38 -1.57 8.08
N LYS A 99 4.91 -0.35 8.37
CA LYS A 99 4.44 0.61 7.36
C LYS A 99 5.62 1.20 6.58
N ARG A 100 5.65 0.99 5.26
CA ARG A 100 6.76 1.41 4.37
C ARG A 100 6.57 2.81 3.78
N TYR A 101 6.21 3.78 4.62
CA TYR A 101 5.86 5.13 4.19
C TYR A 101 6.98 5.91 3.52
N SER A 102 8.24 5.62 3.86
CA SER A 102 9.40 6.23 3.23
C SER A 102 9.41 6.01 1.71
N ARG A 103 8.98 4.84 1.25
CA ARG A 103 8.91 4.49 -0.18
C ARG A 103 7.79 5.25 -0.90
N LEU A 104 6.60 5.34 -0.29
CA LEU A 104 5.49 6.14 -0.84
C LEU A 104 5.83 7.64 -0.91
N ARG A 105 6.49 8.19 0.12
CA ARG A 105 6.87 9.60 0.17
C ARG A 105 7.98 9.95 -0.84
N LEU A 106 8.92 9.04 -1.09
CA LEU A 106 9.94 9.19 -2.13
C LEU A 106 9.30 9.23 -3.53
N MET A 107 8.40 8.27 -3.82
CA MET A 107 7.70 8.21 -5.12
C MET A 107 6.85 9.46 -5.41
N VAL A 108 6.27 10.11 -4.39
CA VAL A 108 5.54 11.38 -4.56
C VAL A 108 6.48 12.55 -4.84
N LYS A 109 7.63 12.62 -4.15
CA LYS A 109 8.59 13.71 -4.35
C LYS A 109 9.22 13.68 -5.74
N ASP A 110 9.47 12.49 -6.29
CA ASP A 110 10.00 12.36 -7.65
C ASP A 110 8.95 12.71 -8.71
N HIS A 111 7.67 12.41 -8.47
CA HIS A 111 6.59 12.79 -9.38
C HIS A 111 6.24 14.29 -9.36
N ASP A 112 6.49 14.99 -8.24
CA ASP A 112 6.25 16.42 -8.13
C ASP A 112 7.41 17.24 -8.76
N ARG A 113 8.64 16.73 -8.67
CA ARG A 113 9.81 17.34 -9.35
C ARG A 113 9.65 17.36 -10.86
N THR A 114 9.12 16.30 -11.48
CA THR A 114 8.95 16.27 -12.94
C THR A 114 7.83 17.19 -13.45
N ARG A 115 6.97 17.72 -12.57
CA ARG A 115 5.87 18.63 -12.95
C ARG A 115 6.18 20.11 -12.71
N THR A 116 7.28 20.41 -12.01
CA THR A 116 7.65 21.80 -11.68
C THR A 116 8.68 22.38 -12.67
N ASP A 117 9.38 21.55 -13.44
CA ASP A 117 10.29 22.01 -14.49
C ASP A 117 9.58 22.40 -15.81
N ASP A 118 8.36 21.92 -16.05
CA ASP A 118 7.62 22.21 -17.30
C ASP A 118 6.92 23.59 -17.30
N LYS A 119 6.94 24.33 -16.18
CA LYS A 119 6.30 25.66 -16.05
C LYS A 119 7.28 26.84 -16.08
N ARG A 120 8.57 26.62 -16.37
CA ARG A 120 9.56 27.71 -16.48
C ARG A 120 9.87 28.17 -17.91
N PHE A 121 9.20 27.64 -18.92
CA PHE A 121 9.24 28.17 -20.29
C PHE A 121 7.89 28.77 -20.71
N GLY A 122 7.40 29.70 -19.91
CA GLY A 122 6.47 30.72 -20.37
C GLY A 122 7.27 31.97 -20.76
N LEU A 123 7.85 31.98 -21.97
CA LEU A 123 8.23 33.23 -22.63
C LEU A 123 7.26 33.46 -23.79
N THR A 124 6.26 34.27 -23.46
CA THR A 124 5.40 35.04 -24.33
C THR A 124 6.19 35.66 -25.48
N THR A 125 5.90 35.26 -26.73
CA THR A 125 6.21 36.10 -27.89
C THR A 125 4.97 36.95 -28.18
N GLN A 126 4.95 38.16 -27.63
CA GLN A 126 4.09 39.25 -28.07
C GLN A 126 4.82 40.00 -29.19
N TYR A 127 4.08 40.26 -30.28
CA TYR A 127 4.20 41.36 -31.26
C TYR A 127 5.58 41.76 -31.78
N TRP A 128 5.73 41.77 -33.12
CA TRP A 128 6.03 42.99 -33.90
C TRP A 128 5.57 42.76 -35.36
N ASP A 129 4.54 43.50 -35.78
CA ASP A 129 4.33 43.90 -37.17
C ASP A 129 5.29 45.08 -37.43
N GLY A 130 5.93 45.06 -38.61
CA GLY A 130 6.85 46.10 -39.10
C GLY A 130 7.60 45.63 -40.35
#